data_AF-F5IYX6-F1
#
_entry.id   AF-F5IYX6-F1
#
_cell.length_a   1.000
_cell.length_b   1.000
_cell.length_c   1.000
_cell.angle_alpha   90.00
_cell.angle_beta   90.00
_cell.angle_gamma   90.00
#
_symmetry.space_group_name_H-M   'P 1'
#
loop_
_entity.id
_entity.type
_entity.pdbx_description
1 polymer ?
#
loop_
_entity_poly.entity_id
_entity_poly.type
_entity_poly.pdbx_seq_one_letter_code
_entity_poly.pdbx_strand_id
1 'polypeptide(L)'
;MVEKQTIIHMYRTVGYSKRAIARELDVSRKTVHKVIAEYEAALNCDDPESSLESVLTIPPHYNSSRRGRRVIVGSLKDLIDDCLEKNARKRAMGLKKQCMRGKDIYELLIDKGFQVSYTGSL
;
A
#
# COMPACT_ATOMS: atom_id res chain seq x y z
N MET A 1 12.12 -18.17 -9.31
CA MET A 1 11.17 -17.67 -8.29
C MET A 1 10.43 -18.88 -7.76
N VAL A 2 10.38 -19.10 -6.45
CA VAL A 2 9.67 -20.26 -5.89
C VAL A 2 8.17 -19.94 -5.86
N GLU A 3 7.38 -20.82 -6.45
CA GLU A 3 5.93 -20.67 -6.54
C GLU A 3 5.25 -21.02 -5.21
N LYS A 4 4.12 -20.37 -4.89
CA LYS A 4 3.35 -20.70 -3.68
C LYS A 4 2.88 -22.16 -3.70
N GLN A 5 2.55 -22.67 -4.88
CA GLN A 5 2.03 -24.02 -5.08
C GLN A 5 3.03 -25.10 -4.66
N THR A 6 4.33 -24.92 -4.94
CA THR A 6 5.36 -25.89 -4.54
C THR A 6 5.51 -25.95 -3.02
N ILE A 7 5.49 -24.80 -2.34
CA ILE A 7 5.49 -24.73 -0.87
C ILE A 7 4.26 -25.46 -0.29
N ILE A 8 3.07 -25.23 -0.85
CA ILE A 8 1.82 -25.85 -0.38
C ILE A 8 1.85 -27.36 -0.62
N HIS A 9 2.31 -27.81 -1.79
CA HIS A 9 2.43 -29.23 -2.12
C HIS A 9 3.39 -29.96 -1.16
N MET A 10 4.57 -29.41 -0.91
CA MET A 10 5.53 -29.99 0.03
C MET A 10 4.98 -30.06 1.46
N TYR A 11 4.20 -29.05 1.87
CA TYR A 11 3.57 -29.04 3.19
C TYR A 11 2.45 -30.06 3.32
N ARG A 12 1.51 -30.09 2.36
CA ARG A 12 0.26 -30.85 2.47
C ARG A 12 0.34 -32.26 1.93
N THR A 13 1.02 -32.46 0.80
CA THR A 13 1.11 -33.76 0.12
C THR A 13 2.32 -34.56 0.58
N VAL A 14 3.48 -33.90 0.68
CA VAL A 14 4.74 -34.57 1.06
C VAL A 14 4.92 -34.62 2.59
N GLY A 15 4.27 -33.72 3.34
CA GLY A 15 4.30 -33.68 4.81
C GLY A 15 5.57 -33.06 5.40
N TYR A 16 6.29 -32.23 4.64
CA TYR A 16 7.51 -31.59 5.12
C TYR A 16 7.21 -30.50 6.14
N SER A 17 8.07 -30.39 7.15
CA SER A 17 7.99 -29.27 8.09
C SER A 17 8.33 -27.93 7.42
N LYS A 18 7.79 -26.83 7.94
CA LYS A 18 8.09 -25.46 7.46
C LYS A 18 9.60 -25.16 7.39
N ARG A 19 10.39 -25.78 8.27
CA ARG A 19 11.87 -25.66 8.28
C ARG A 19 12.53 -26.48 7.19
N ALA A 20 12.04 -27.70 6.92
CA ALA A 20 12.55 -28.55 5.85
C ALA A 20 12.30 -27.90 4.48
N ILE A 21 11.08 -27.41 4.24
CA ILE A 21 10.71 -26.70 3.00
C ILE A 21 11.61 -25.49 2.76
N ALA A 22 11.87 -24.68 3.79
CA ALA A 22 12.73 -23.50 3.69
C ALA A 22 14.16 -23.84 3.27
N ARG A 23 14.71 -24.96 3.77
CA ARG A 23 16.05 -25.45 3.39
C ARG A 23 16.06 -26.04 1.99
N GLU A 24 15.05 -26.84 1.65
CA GLU A 24 14.95 -27.52 0.36
C GLU A 24 14.82 -26.52 -0.80
N LEU A 25 13.99 -25.50 -0.64
CA LEU A 25 13.70 -24.51 -1.68
C LEU A 25 14.63 -23.29 -1.66
N ASP A 26 15.57 -23.23 -0.71
CA ASP A 26 16.42 -22.05 -0.42
C ASP A 26 15.62 -20.74 -0.30
N VAL A 27 14.50 -20.81 0.45
CA VAL A 27 13.62 -19.65 0.70
C VAL A 27 13.60 -19.32 2.17
N SER A 28 13.49 -18.03 2.50
CA SER A 28 13.31 -17.60 3.88
C SER A 28 12.15 -18.33 4.57
N ARG A 29 12.40 -18.81 5.80
CA ARG A 29 11.38 -19.45 6.63
C ARG A 29 10.14 -18.56 6.83
N LYS A 30 10.31 -17.23 6.84
CA LYS A 30 9.20 -16.28 6.96
C LYS A 30 8.26 -16.35 5.75
N THR A 31 8.82 -16.50 4.55
CA THR A 31 8.03 -16.67 3.32
C THR A 31 7.25 -17.98 3.36
N VAL A 32 7.90 -19.09 3.71
CA VAL A 32 7.24 -20.41 3.84
C VAL A 32 6.10 -20.36 4.87
N HIS A 33 6.36 -19.75 6.02
CA HIS A 33 5.33 -19.57 7.05
C HIS A 33 4.14 -18.75 6.53
N LYS A 34 4.41 -17.62 5.85
CA LYS A 34 3.35 -16.76 5.29
C LYS A 34 2.48 -17.51 4.29
N VAL A 35 3.09 -18.23 3.34
CA VAL A 35 2.35 -18.99 2.31
C VAL A 35 1.47 -20.06 2.93
N ILE A 36 2.00 -20.81 3.91
CA ILE A 36 1.22 -21.86 4.59
C ILE A 36 0.09 -21.25 5.41
N ALA A 37 0.32 -20.12 6.09
CA ALA A 37 -0.72 -19.43 6.85
C ALA A 37 -1.84 -18.89 5.94
N GLU A 38 -1.51 -18.34 4.77
CA GLU A 38 -2.50 -17.91 3.77
C GLU A 38 -3.34 -19.09 3.27
N TYR A 39 -2.70 -20.24 3.00
CA TYR A 39 -3.39 -21.47 2.60
C TYR A 39 -4.30 -22.01 3.71
N GLU A 40 -3.82 -22.10 4.94
CA GLU A 40 -4.61 -22.56 6.10
C GLU A 40 -5.79 -21.62 6.38
N ALA A 41 -5.62 -20.31 6.20
CA ALA A 41 -6.70 -19.34 6.36
C ALA A 41 -7.77 -19.50 5.27
N ALA A 42 -7.36 -19.74 4.01
CA ALA A 42 -8.30 -19.96 2.91
C ALA A 42 -9.15 -21.24 3.09
N LEU A 43 -8.62 -22.26 3.76
CA LEU A 43 -9.39 -23.46 4.10
C LEU A 43 -10.47 -23.22 5.16
N ASN A 44 -10.32 -22.19 5.98
CA ASN A 44 -11.19 -21.91 7.12
C ASN A 44 -12.17 -20.75 6.87
N CYS A 45 -12.26 -20.23 5.65
CA CYS A 45 -13.24 -19.19 5.31
C CYS A 45 -14.59 -19.79 4.88
N ASP A 46 -15.61 -18.93 4.82
CA ASP A 46 -16.98 -19.32 4.47
C ASP A 46 -17.12 -19.81 3.01
N ASP A 47 -16.22 -19.39 2.12
CA ASP A 47 -16.14 -19.81 0.71
C ASP A 47 -14.71 -20.29 0.35
N PRO A 48 -14.37 -21.53 0.73
CA PRO A 48 -13.01 -22.05 0.62
C PRO A 48 -12.57 -22.25 -0.83
N GLU A 49 -13.50 -22.52 -1.75
CA GLU A 49 -13.18 -22.78 -3.16
C GLU A 49 -12.63 -21.52 -3.83
N SER A 50 -13.35 -20.40 -3.73
CA SER A 50 -12.89 -19.11 -4.26
C SER A 50 -11.62 -18.62 -3.55
N SER A 51 -11.54 -18.81 -2.23
CA SER A 51 -10.37 -18.35 -1.46
C SER A 51 -9.10 -19.13 -1.84
N LEU A 52 -9.19 -20.45 -2.02
CA LEU A 52 -8.07 -21.27 -2.47
C LEU A 52 -7.63 -20.93 -3.89
N GLU A 53 -8.58 -20.73 -4.81
CA GLU A 53 -8.27 -20.30 -6.18
C GLU A 53 -7.44 -19.01 -6.16
N SER A 54 -7.85 -18.03 -5.34
CA SER A 54 -7.13 -16.77 -5.18
C SER A 54 -5.70 -16.96 -4.64
N VAL A 55 -5.51 -17.82 -3.65
CA VAL A 55 -4.18 -18.07 -3.03
C VAL A 55 -3.23 -18.74 -4.03
N LEU A 56 -3.74 -19.62 -4.89
CA LEU A 56 -2.94 -20.43 -5.82
C LEU A 56 -2.62 -19.71 -7.13
N THR A 57 -3.47 -18.77 -7.56
CA THR A 57 -3.37 -18.10 -8.87
C THR A 57 -2.83 -16.67 -8.78
N ILE A 58 -3.10 -15.94 -7.69
CA ILE A 58 -2.72 -14.53 -7.58
C ILE A 58 -1.22 -14.40 -7.27
N PRO A 59 -0.46 -13.64 -8.09
CA PRO A 59 0.96 -13.40 -7.83
C PRO A 59 1.16 -12.60 -6.53
N PRO A 60 2.31 -12.77 -5.84
CA PRO A 60 2.57 -12.05 -4.61
C PRO A 60 2.58 -10.53 -4.84
N HIS A 61 1.76 -9.81 -4.07
CA HIS A 61 1.66 -8.36 -4.12
C HIS A 61 2.04 -7.72 -2.78
N TYR A 62 2.69 -6.55 -2.81
CA TYR A 62 3.00 -5.81 -1.60
C TYR A 62 1.73 -5.23 -0.98
N ASN A 63 1.47 -5.55 0.29
CA ASN A 63 0.38 -4.91 1.01
C ASN A 63 0.76 -3.47 1.40
N SER A 64 0.28 -2.50 0.62
CA SER A 64 0.45 -1.07 0.86
C SER A 64 -0.74 -0.42 1.58
N SER A 65 -1.76 -1.17 2.00
CA SER A 65 -3.01 -0.61 2.55
C SER A 65 -2.80 0.20 3.82
N ARG A 66 -1.78 -0.16 4.63
CA ARG A 66 -1.42 0.55 5.87
C ARG A 66 -0.51 1.76 5.64
N ARG A 67 -0.09 2.03 4.40
CA ARG A 67 0.81 3.14 4.10
C ARG A 67 0.02 4.45 4.14
N GLY A 68 0.28 5.27 5.16
CA GLY A 68 -0.26 6.62 5.28
C GLY A 68 0.67 7.69 4.67
N ARG A 69 0.13 8.91 4.49
CA ARG A 69 0.96 10.09 4.21
C ARG A 69 1.83 10.39 5.43
N ARG A 70 3.14 10.55 5.22
CA ARG A 70 4.09 10.85 6.31
C ARG A 70 4.27 12.34 6.56
N VAL A 71 4.31 13.12 5.48
CA VAL A 71 4.61 14.56 5.55
C VAL A 71 3.32 15.38 5.61
N ILE A 72 2.37 15.11 4.71
CA ILE A 72 1.09 15.83 4.61
C ILE A 72 0.11 15.33 5.68
N VAL A 73 0.29 15.82 6.91
CA VAL A 73 -0.52 15.50 8.09
C VAL A 73 -0.74 16.75 8.97
N GLY A 74 -1.75 16.68 9.85
CA GLY A 74 -2.04 17.74 10.83
C GLY A 74 -2.18 19.13 10.21
N SER A 75 -1.55 20.13 10.84
CA SER A 75 -1.63 21.54 10.45
C SER A 75 -1.18 21.82 9.01
N LEU A 76 -0.23 21.03 8.48
CA LEU A 76 0.20 21.16 7.09
C LEU A 76 -0.94 20.80 6.12
N LYS A 77 -1.64 19.68 6.42
CA LYS A 77 -2.79 19.24 5.62
C LYS A 77 -3.92 20.26 5.70
N ASP A 78 -4.24 20.71 6.91
CA ASP A 78 -5.33 21.67 7.14
C ASP A 78 -5.08 22.97 6.36
N LEU A 79 -3.82 23.43 6.31
CA LEU A 79 -3.47 24.63 5.54
C LEU A 79 -3.61 24.45 4.04
N ILE A 80 -3.26 23.27 3.51
CA ILE A 80 -3.46 22.94 2.10
C ILE A 80 -4.96 22.90 1.80
N ASP A 81 -5.75 22.24 2.64
CA ASP A 81 -7.19 22.11 2.47
C ASP A 81 -7.88 23.48 2.50
N ASP A 82 -7.48 24.38 3.42
CA ASP A 82 -7.93 25.78 3.48
C ASP A 82 -7.65 26.55 2.18
N CYS A 83 -6.45 26.41 1.63
CA CYS A 83 -6.08 27.04 0.36
C CYS A 83 -6.94 26.51 -0.79
N LEU A 84 -7.20 25.21 -0.83
CA LEU A 84 -8.04 24.57 -1.85
C LEU A 84 -9.50 24.99 -1.74
N GLU A 85 -10.03 25.14 -0.52
CA GLU A 85 -11.39 25.62 -0.29
C GLU A 85 -11.53 27.10 -0.72
N LYS A 86 -10.59 27.96 -0.36
CA LYS A 86 -10.56 29.36 -0.82
C LYS A 86 -10.51 29.44 -2.35
N ASN A 87 -9.75 28.55 -2.99
CA ASN A 87 -9.73 28.45 -4.44
C ASN A 87 -11.08 28.01 -5.01
N ALA A 88 -11.77 27.05 -4.39
CA ALA A 88 -13.10 26.63 -4.82
C ALA A 88 -14.11 27.80 -4.75
N ARG A 89 -14.10 28.57 -3.67
CA ARG A 89 -14.93 29.78 -3.51
C ARG A 89 -14.59 30.82 -4.59
N LYS A 90 -13.31 31.09 -4.83
CA LYS A 90 -12.87 32.02 -5.90
C LYS A 90 -13.34 31.59 -7.28
N ARG A 91 -13.28 30.29 -7.60
CA ARG A 91 -13.80 29.77 -8.89
C ARG A 91 -15.30 29.97 -9.02
N ALA A 92 -16.07 29.69 -7.96
CA ALA A 92 -17.52 29.91 -7.95
C ALA A 92 -17.90 31.39 -8.17
N MET A 93 -17.08 32.32 -7.70
CA MET A 93 -17.25 33.77 -7.90
C MET A 93 -16.65 34.30 -9.22
N GLY A 94 -16.15 33.44 -10.12
CA GLY A 94 -15.51 33.86 -11.37
C GLY A 94 -14.09 34.43 -11.22
N LEU A 95 -13.52 34.43 -10.01
CA LEU A 95 -12.19 34.96 -9.69
C LEU A 95 -11.06 33.96 -9.96
N LYS A 96 -11.10 33.28 -11.12
CA LYS A 96 -10.15 32.21 -11.46
C LYS A 96 -8.68 32.67 -11.39
N LYS A 97 -8.40 33.92 -11.82
CA LYS A 97 -7.04 34.50 -11.80
C LYS A 97 -6.47 34.72 -10.40
N GLN A 98 -7.32 34.76 -9.37
CA GLN A 98 -6.90 34.94 -7.97
C GLN A 98 -6.70 33.60 -7.24
N CYS A 99 -6.94 32.47 -7.89
CA CYS A 99 -6.72 31.15 -7.27
C CYS A 99 -5.22 30.87 -7.14
N MET A 100 -4.81 30.36 -5.99
CA MET A 100 -3.44 29.91 -5.76
C MET A 100 -3.15 28.66 -6.59
N ARG A 101 -2.03 28.64 -7.30
CA ARG A 101 -1.48 27.45 -7.96
C ARG A 101 -0.81 26.54 -6.94
N GLY A 102 -0.50 25.31 -7.34
CA GLY A 102 0.25 24.37 -6.49
C GLY A 102 1.59 24.96 -6.02
N LYS A 103 2.29 25.68 -6.89
CA LYS A 103 3.55 26.38 -6.56
C LYS A 103 3.34 27.48 -5.51
N ASP A 104 2.29 28.30 -5.66
CA ASP A 104 1.96 29.37 -4.71
C ASP A 104 1.61 28.79 -3.32
N ILE A 105 0.88 27.67 -3.28
CA ILE A 105 0.58 26.96 -2.02
C ILE A 105 1.89 26.42 -1.43
N TYR A 106 2.78 25.85 -2.24
CA TYR A 106 4.08 25.38 -1.77
C TYR A 106 4.94 26.50 -1.18
N GLU A 107 5.07 27.64 -1.85
CA GLU A 107 5.80 28.80 -1.34
C GLU A 107 5.23 29.27 0.01
N LEU A 108 3.89 29.34 0.13
CA LEU A 108 3.23 29.64 1.40
C LEU A 108 3.56 28.63 2.53
N LEU A 109 3.71 27.35 2.21
CA LEU A 109 4.08 26.32 3.20
C LEU A 109 5.53 26.50 3.65
N ILE A 110 6.44 26.83 2.73
CA ILE A 110 7.84 27.11 3.06
C ILE A 110 7.95 28.37 3.93
N ASP A 111 7.24 29.45 3.59
CA ASP A 111 7.20 30.69 4.37
C ASP A 111 6.69 30.47 5.80
N LYS A 112 5.80 29.48 5.98
CA LYS A 112 5.28 29.08 7.30
C LYS A 112 6.21 28.11 8.05
N GLY A 113 7.37 27.79 7.49
CA GLY A 113 8.39 26.96 8.13
C GLY A 113 8.18 25.45 7.97
N PHE A 114 7.28 25.01 7.10
CA PHE A 114 7.08 23.57 6.87
C PHE A 114 8.19 22.98 5.98
N GLN A 115 8.66 21.79 6.34
CA GLN A 115 9.61 21.03 5.53
C GLN A 115 8.86 20.09 4.58
N VAL A 116 8.62 20.58 3.36
CA VAL A 116 7.94 19.84 2.28
C VAL A 116 8.72 19.97 0.98
N SER A 117 8.66 18.95 0.13
CA SER A 117 9.18 19.01 -1.23
C SER A 117 8.07 19.31 -2.23
N TYR A 118 8.35 20.12 -3.25
CA TYR A 118 7.43 20.30 -4.37
C TYR A 118 7.62 19.21 -5.42
N THR A 119 6.64 18.30 -5.54
CA THR A 119 6.60 17.27 -6.58
C THR A 119 5.63 17.69 -7.68
N GLY A 120 6.08 18.61 -8.54
CA GLY A 120 5.40 18.97 -9.78
C GLY A 120 6.48 19.12 -10.86
N SER A 121 6.32 18.40 -11.97
CA SER A 121 7.18 18.50 -13.16
C SER A 121 7.52 19.95 -13.49
N LEU A 122 8.78 20.18 -13.87
CA LEU A 122 9.18 21.34 -14.68
C LEU A 122 8.28 21.44 -15.92
#